data_AF-A0A257AU57-F1
#
_entry.id   AF-A0A257AU57-F1
#
_cell.length_a   1.000
_cell.length_b   1.000
_cell.length_c   1.000
_cell.angle_alpha   90.00
_cell.angle_beta   90.00
_cell.angle_gamma   90.00
#
_symmetry.space_group_name_H-M   'P 1'
#
loop_
_entity.id
_entity.type
_entity.pdbx_description
1 polymer ?
#
loop_
_entity_poly.entity_id
_entity_poly.type
_entity_poly.pdbx_seq_one_letter_code
_entity_poly.pdbx_strand_id
1 'polypeptide(L)'
;LVAKLDPRGNLRWFHTAGSPQTDYGLCIAADKDGHCYVTGELSDGAEFLGHSIRTRERDLYVAKFDDAGALRWLRTGGGEKGDLSYCVALDAHGGIFLSGAFAGIGTYGKTD
;
A
#
# COMPACT_ATOMS: atom_id res chain seq x y z
N LEU A 1 -0.31 3.91 8.20
CA LEU A 1 0.86 4.80 8.44
C LEU A 1 2.04 4.29 7.64
N VAL A 2 2.75 5.18 6.96
CA VAL A 2 4.12 4.95 6.47
C VAL A 2 4.98 6.09 6.98
N ALA A 3 6.20 5.80 7.42
CA ALA A 3 7.13 6.80 7.90
C ALA A 3 8.55 6.44 7.47
N LYS A 4 9.35 7.47 7.22
CA LYS A 4 10.79 7.36 7.03
C LYS A 4 11.50 8.08 8.15
N LEU A 5 12.44 7.38 8.77
CA LEU A 5 13.32 7.91 9.80
C LEU A 5 14.75 7.91 9.27
N ASP A 6 15.58 8.83 9.75
CA ASP A 6 17.02 8.77 9.52
C ASP A 6 17.69 7.71 10.42
N PRO A 7 18.99 7.39 10.22
CA PRO A 7 19.69 6.39 11.04
C PRO A 7 19.80 6.74 12.53
N ARG A 8 19.52 7.98 12.92
CA ARG A 8 19.48 8.43 14.31
C ARG A 8 18.07 8.37 14.90
N GLY A 9 17.07 7.94 14.11
CA GLY A 9 15.67 7.87 14.50
C GLY A 9 14.91 9.19 14.35
N ASN A 10 15.45 10.19 13.66
CA ASN A 10 14.70 11.42 13.42
C ASN A 10 13.72 11.22 12.27
N LEU A 11 12.48 11.66 12.48
CA LEU A 11 11.44 11.63 11.45
C LEU A 11 11.84 12.52 10.26
N ARG A 12 11.87 11.93 9.06
CA ARG A 12 12.06 12.65 7.80
C ARG A 12 10.73 13.06 7.20
N TRP A 13 9.81 12.09 7.10
CA TRP A 13 8.44 12.29 6.63
C TRP A 13 7.57 11.13 7.10
N PHE A 14 6.26 11.35 7.13
CA PHE A 14 5.27 10.30 7.31
C PHE A 14 4.00 10.65 6.56
N HIS A 15 3.22 9.62 6.25
CA HIS A 15 1.89 9.73 5.69
C HIS A 15 0.94 8.78 6.40
N THR A 16 -0.28 9.22 6.58
CA THR A 16 -1.38 8.38 7.02
C THR A 16 -2.36 8.20 5.89
N ALA A 17 -2.95 7.02 5.86
CA ALA A 17 -4.05 6.64 5.01
C ALA A 17 -4.94 5.75 5.84
N GLY A 18 -6.24 5.86 5.61
CA GLY A 18 -7.22 5.12 6.38
C GLY A 18 -8.62 5.68 6.21
N SER A 19 -9.53 4.98 6.86
CA SER A 19 -10.95 5.19 6.94
C SER A 19 -11.32 5.51 8.39
N PRO A 20 -12.62 5.73 8.68
CA PRO A 20 -13.11 5.74 10.05
C PRO A 20 -13.02 4.38 10.78
N GLN A 21 -12.66 3.30 10.08
CA GLN A 21 -12.50 1.94 10.63
C GLN A 21 -11.01 1.62 10.90
N THR A 22 -10.73 0.37 11.29
CA THR A 22 -9.35 -0.10 11.45
C THR A 22 -8.76 -0.48 10.11
N ASP A 23 -7.63 0.12 9.78
CA ASP A 23 -6.88 -0.16 8.57
C ASP A 23 -5.44 -0.53 8.88
N TYR A 24 -4.81 -1.29 7.99
CA TYR A 24 -3.50 -1.87 8.25
C TYR A 24 -2.49 -1.50 7.16
N GLY A 25 -1.32 -1.03 7.57
CA GLY A 25 -0.10 -1.12 6.76
C GLY A 25 0.63 -2.39 7.15
N LEU A 26 0.64 -3.39 6.28
CA LEU A 26 1.06 -4.76 6.60
C LEU A 26 2.50 -5.05 6.19
N CYS A 27 2.98 -4.44 5.10
CA CYS A 27 4.35 -4.65 4.64
C CYS A 27 4.93 -3.41 3.95
N ILE A 28 6.25 -3.32 3.94
CA ILE A 28 7.01 -2.31 3.21
C ILE A 28 8.29 -2.93 2.64
N ALA A 29 8.62 -2.57 1.40
CA ALA A 29 9.92 -2.80 0.79
C ALA A 29 10.48 -1.48 0.25
N ALA A 30 11.80 -1.38 0.14
CA ALA A 30 12.46 -0.21 -0.43
C ALA A 30 13.46 -0.62 -1.51
N ASP A 31 13.57 0.18 -2.56
CA ASP A 31 14.60 0.01 -3.58
C ASP A 31 15.90 0.75 -3.21
N LYS A 32 16.95 0.52 -3.99
CA LYS A 32 18.27 1.13 -3.79
C LYS A 32 18.27 2.67 -3.93
N ASP A 33 17.25 3.23 -4.56
CA ASP A 33 17.11 4.67 -4.79
C ASP A 33 16.28 5.32 -3.67
N GLY A 34 15.87 4.54 -2.67
CA GLY A 34 15.15 5.00 -1.49
C GLY A 34 13.65 5.18 -1.70
N HIS A 35 13.12 4.78 -2.85
CA HIS A 35 11.67 4.66 -3.01
C HIS A 35 11.16 3.50 -2.17
N CYS A 36 9.97 3.63 -1.60
CA CYS A 36 9.34 2.56 -0.85
C CYS A 36 7.99 2.15 -1.42
N TYR A 37 7.63 0.89 -1.20
CA TYR A 37 6.42 0.24 -1.65
C TYR A 37 5.72 -0.29 -0.41
N VAL A 38 4.54 0.23 -0.11
CA VAL A 38 3.77 -0.12 1.08
C VAL A 38 2.53 -0.88 0.66
N THR A 39 2.21 -1.93 1.38
CA THR A 39 1.00 -2.71 1.16
C THR A 39 0.19 -2.84 2.43
N GLY A 40 -1.09 -3.12 2.25
CA GLY A 40 -1.98 -3.38 3.36
C GLY A 40 -3.41 -3.52 2.91
N GLU A 41 -4.34 -3.25 3.82
CA GLU A 41 -5.77 -3.23 3.56
C GLU A 41 -6.37 -1.89 4.01
N LEU A 42 -7.37 -1.46 3.26
CA LEU A 42 -8.19 -0.29 3.57
C LEU A 42 -9.67 -0.68 3.54
N SER A 43 -10.41 -0.18 4.53
CA SER A 43 -11.85 -0.35 4.67
C SER A 43 -12.62 0.69 3.87
N ASP A 44 -13.94 0.54 3.81
CA ASP A 44 -14.80 1.44 3.03
C ASP A 44 -14.70 2.91 3.48
N GLY A 45 -14.73 3.82 2.50
CA GLY A 45 -14.58 5.25 2.72
C GLY A 45 -13.17 5.72 3.10
N ALA A 46 -12.13 4.95 2.75
CA ALA A 46 -10.75 5.33 3.03
C ALA A 46 -10.28 6.55 2.22
N GLU A 47 -9.42 7.35 2.84
CA GLU A 47 -8.70 8.45 2.24
C GLU A 47 -7.19 8.17 2.29
N PHE A 48 -6.50 8.38 1.17
CA PHE A 48 -5.06 8.23 1.08
C PHE A 48 -4.47 9.46 0.39
N LEU A 49 -3.90 10.39 1.16
CA LEU A 49 -3.28 11.61 0.63
C LEU A 49 -4.19 12.41 -0.34
N GLY A 50 -5.46 12.54 0.03
CA GLY A 50 -6.47 13.23 -0.78
C GLY A 50 -7.04 12.40 -1.93
N HIS A 51 -6.65 11.13 -2.04
CA HIS A 51 -7.32 10.16 -2.89
C HIS A 51 -8.39 9.44 -2.10
N SER A 52 -9.66 9.71 -2.42
CA SER A 52 -10.78 8.91 -1.96
C SER A 52 -10.70 7.52 -2.59
N ILE A 53 -10.63 6.51 -1.74
CA ILE A 53 -10.59 5.11 -2.15
C ILE A 53 -11.94 4.50 -1.82
N ARG A 54 -12.59 3.96 -2.86
CA ARG A 54 -13.77 3.13 -2.68
C ARG A 54 -13.31 1.69 -2.59
N THR A 55 -13.60 1.06 -1.47
CA THR A 55 -13.47 -0.37 -1.27
C THR A 55 -14.85 -0.96 -0.99
N ARG A 56 -14.99 -2.29 -0.97
CA ARG A 56 -16.27 -2.90 -0.59
C ARG A 56 -16.33 -3.25 0.89
N GLU A 57 -15.45 -4.14 1.34
CA GLU A 57 -15.34 -4.51 2.75
C GLU A 57 -13.97 -4.05 3.27
N ARG A 58 -12.92 -4.75 2.84
CA ARG A 58 -11.51 -4.39 3.00
C ARG A 58 -10.83 -4.78 1.71
N ASP A 59 -10.25 -3.81 1.00
CA ASP A 59 -9.52 -4.10 -0.22
C ASP A 59 -8.04 -3.82 -0.01
N LEU A 60 -7.20 -4.58 -0.72
CA LEU A 60 -5.78 -4.35 -0.63
C LEU A 60 -5.41 -3.05 -1.32
N TYR A 61 -4.38 -2.40 -0.79
CA TYR A 61 -3.71 -1.31 -1.49
C TYR A 61 -2.21 -1.60 -1.64
N VAL A 62 -1.65 -0.93 -2.64
CA VAL A 62 -0.21 -0.83 -2.87
C VAL A 62 0.09 0.61 -3.22
N ALA A 63 1.03 1.22 -2.51
CA ALA A 63 1.45 2.59 -2.76
C ALA A 63 2.97 2.65 -2.93
N LYS A 64 3.44 3.37 -3.95
CA LYS A 64 4.85 3.73 -4.12
C LYS A 64 5.08 5.17 -3.71
N PHE A 65 6.05 5.39 -2.83
CA PHE A 65 6.57 6.70 -2.48
C PHE A 65 7.99 6.86 -2.98
N ASP A 66 8.40 8.09 -3.25
CA ASP A 66 9.82 8.36 -3.45
C ASP A 66 10.59 8.59 -2.14
N ASP A 67 11.90 8.82 -2.28
CA ASP A 67 12.80 9.05 -1.14
C ASP A 67 12.40 10.28 -0.29
N ALA A 68 11.80 11.28 -0.92
CA ALA A 68 11.28 12.51 -0.30
C ALA A 68 9.86 12.34 0.27
N GLY A 69 9.23 11.19 0.08
CA GLY A 69 7.89 10.88 0.56
C GLY A 69 6.78 11.30 -0.39
N ALA A 70 7.05 11.70 -1.63
CA ALA A 70 5.98 12.00 -2.58
C ALA A 70 5.35 10.70 -3.11
N LEU A 71 4.01 10.63 -3.11
CA LEU A 71 3.27 9.51 -3.70
C LEU A 71 3.48 9.49 -5.22
N ARG A 72 4.05 8.40 -5.73
CA ARG A 72 4.31 8.21 -7.17
C ARG A 72 3.16 7.48 -7.85
N TRP A 73 2.60 6.50 -7.17
CA TRP A 73 1.34 5.88 -7.57
C TRP A 73 0.70 5.16 -6.40
N LEU A 74 -0.61 5.03 -6.49
CA LEU A 74 -1.45 4.23 -5.62
C LEU A 74 -2.27 3.28 -6.49
N ARG A 75 -2.38 2.03 -6.07
CA ARG A 75 -3.22 1.00 -6.68
C ARG A 75 -4.01 0.32 -5.60
N THR A 76 -5.22 -0.05 -5.93
CA THR A 76 -6.08 -0.88 -5.08
C THR A 76 -6.57 -2.07 -5.89
N GLY A 77 -6.96 -3.12 -5.20
CA GLY A 77 -7.62 -4.26 -5.81
C GLY A 77 -8.27 -5.12 -4.76
N GLY A 78 -9.22 -5.92 -5.20
CA GLY A 78 -10.04 -6.72 -4.31
C GLY A 78 -11.26 -7.26 -5.03
N GLY A 79 -12.19 -7.80 -4.25
CA GLY A 79 -13.39 -8.47 -4.70
C GLY A 79 -14.61 -8.10 -3.88
N GLU A 80 -15.55 -9.03 -3.77
CA GLU A 80 -16.77 -8.82 -2.98
C GLU A 80 -16.57 -8.97 -1.46
N LYS A 81 -15.41 -9.49 -1.03
CA LYS A 81 -15.07 -9.75 0.38
C LYS A 81 -13.67 -9.22 0.67
N GLY A 82 -13.24 -9.31 1.93
CA GLY A 82 -11.90 -8.89 2.36
C GLY A 82 -10.72 -9.46 1.54
N ASP A 83 -9.85 -8.55 1.12
CA ASP A 83 -8.58 -8.78 0.43
C ASP A 83 -7.45 -7.98 1.10
N LEU A 84 -6.28 -8.60 1.23
CA LEU A 84 -5.12 -7.95 1.85
C LEU A 84 -3.82 -8.49 1.28
N SER A 85 -2.75 -7.70 1.42
CA SER A 85 -1.38 -8.11 1.08
C SER A 85 -0.48 -8.08 2.31
N TYR A 86 -0.01 -9.26 2.73
CA TYR A 86 0.90 -9.42 3.86
C TYR A 86 2.38 -9.18 3.51
N CYS A 87 2.74 -9.26 2.23
CA CYS A 87 4.13 -9.18 1.80
C CYS A 87 4.25 -8.42 0.48
N VAL A 88 5.34 -7.67 0.36
CA VAL A 88 5.84 -7.13 -0.89
C VAL A 88 7.32 -7.44 -1.03
N ALA A 89 7.73 -7.91 -2.21
CA ALA A 89 9.12 -8.09 -2.58
C ALA A 89 9.39 -7.35 -3.89
N LEU A 90 10.62 -6.88 -4.07
CA LEU A 90 11.07 -6.19 -5.27
C LEU A 90 11.99 -7.09 -6.08
N ASP A 91 11.89 -7.03 -7.41
CA ASP A 91 12.91 -7.57 -8.30
C ASP A 91 14.04 -6.57 -8.56
N ALA A 92 15.08 -7.01 -9.29
CA ALA A 92 16.25 -6.18 -9.61
C ALA A 92 15.95 -4.98 -10.53
N HIS A 93 14.78 -4.97 -11.17
CA HIS A 93 14.33 -3.94 -12.11
C HIS A 93 13.25 -3.02 -11.52
N GLY A 94 12.87 -3.21 -10.25
CA GLY A 94 11.83 -2.44 -9.58
C GLY A 94 10.41 -2.91 -9.86
N GLY A 95 10.24 -4.08 -10.49
CA GLY A 95 8.99 -4.82 -10.46
C GLY A 95 8.70 -5.33 -9.05
N ILE A 96 7.43 -5.59 -8.76
CA ILE A 96 6.98 -6.00 -7.43
C ILE A 96 6.23 -7.31 -7.47
N PHE A 97 6.43 -8.14 -6.44
CA PHE A 97 5.63 -9.32 -6.15
C PHE A 97 4.84 -9.07 -4.88
N LEU A 98 3.58 -9.49 -4.88
CA LEU A 98 2.66 -9.36 -3.76
C LEU A 98 2.15 -10.74 -3.38
N SER A 99 1.96 -10.96 -2.08
CA SER A 99 1.28 -12.13 -1.58
C SER A 99 0.43 -11.79 -0.38
N GLY A 100 -0.71 -12.45 -0.24
CA GLY A 100 -1.63 -12.19 0.86
C GLY A 100 -2.80 -13.15 0.86
N ALA A 101 -3.93 -12.66 1.38
CA ALA A 101 -5.16 -13.42 1.49
C ALA A 101 -6.29 -12.68 0.77
N PHE A 102 -7.18 -13.46 0.18
CA PHE A 102 -8.40 -12.97 -0.43
C PHE A 102 -9.55 -13.92 -0.14
N ALA A 103 -10.78 -13.41 -0.19
CA ALA A 103 -11.98 -14.21 -0.12
C ALA A 103 -12.85 -13.99 -1.36
N GLY A 104 -13.17 -15.07 -2.07
CA GLY A 104 -13.98 -15.00 -3.29
C GLY A 104 -13.15 -14.69 -4.53
N ILE A 105 -13.73 -13.93 -5.47
CA ILE A 105 -13.08 -13.54 -6.73
C ILE A 105 -12.63 -12.09 -6.62
N GLY A 106 -11.32 -11.86 -6.64
CA GLY A 106 -10.71 -10.53 -6.66
C GLY A 106 -10.19 -10.16 -8.05
N THR A 107 -10.17 -8.85 -8.35
CA THR A 107 -9.51 -8.31 -9.54
C THR A 107 -8.41 -7.35 -9.13
N TYR A 108 -7.19 -7.57 -9.64
CA TYR A 108 -6.00 -6.82 -9.27
C TYR A 108 -5.29 -6.30 -10.51
N GLY A 109 -5.73 -5.12 -10.98
CA GLY A 109 -5.27 -4.58 -12.26
C GLY A 109 -5.75 -5.41 -13.45
N LYS A 110 -5.11 -5.19 -14.60
CA LYS A 110 -5.31 -5.96 -15.84
C LYS A 110 -3.95 -6.50 -16.27
N THR A 111 -3.92 -7.75 -16.73
CA THR A 111 -2.81 -8.25 -17.54
C THR A 111 -3.15 -7.97 -19.00
N ASP A 112 -2.27 -7.26 -19.70
CA ASP A 112 -2.36 -7.10 -21.15
C ASP A 112 -2.09 -8.42 -21.89
#